data_AF-A0A945YG73-F1
#
_entry.id   AF-A0A945YG73-F1
#
_cell.length_a   1.000
_cell.length_b   1.000
_cell.length_c   1.000
_cell.angle_alpha   90.00
_cell.angle_beta   90.00
_cell.angle_gamma   90.00
#
_symmetry.space_group_name_H-M   'P 1'
#
loop_
_entity.id
_entity.type
_entity.pdbx_description
1 polymer ?
#
loop_
_entity_poly.entity_id
_entity_poly.type
_entity_poly.pdbx_seq_one_letter_code
_entity_poly.pdbx_strand_id
1 'polypeptide(L)'
;ARECFLIELAKWGLGKRDLVPNLNLFSKAVADDDGRLSFVPDHSPLGGLIDLRLEMDTLVVLNTCQHPLDPDPQYHPRRVKLEVFEAQPVAADDPCYHSRPENLRAAENNASYHALRF
;
A
#
# COMPACT_ATOMS: atom_id res chain seq x y z
N ALA A 1 -13.51 0.77 6.78
CA ALA A 1 -12.43 0.08 6.03
C ALA A 1 -12.29 -1.40 6.38
N ARG A 2 -12.12 -1.77 7.66
CA ARG A 2 -11.87 -3.15 8.10
C ARG A 2 -12.85 -4.19 7.52
N GLU A 3 -14.15 -3.94 7.62
CA GLU A 3 -15.16 -4.87 7.11
C GLU A 3 -15.12 -5.02 5.58
N CYS A 4 -14.90 -3.92 4.86
CA CYS A 4 -14.72 -3.95 3.41
C CYS A 4 -13.53 -4.83 3.01
N PHE A 5 -12.39 -4.71 3.71
CA PHE A 5 -11.24 -5.59 3.45
C PHE A 5 -11.56 -7.05 3.71
N LEU A 6 -12.29 -7.38 4.79
CA LEU A 6 -12.68 -8.76 5.08
C LEU A 6 -13.59 -9.35 4.00
N ILE A 7 -14.50 -8.55 3.43
CA ILE A 7 -15.36 -8.98 2.32
C ILE A 7 -14.53 -9.33 1.08
N GLU A 8 -13.55 -8.49 0.73
CA GLU A 8 -12.69 -8.72 -0.42
C GLU A 8 -11.73 -9.91 -0.20
N LEU A 9 -11.14 -10.01 0.98
CA LEU A 9 -10.26 -11.13 1.36
C LEU A 9 -11.02 -12.47 1.36
N ALA A 10 -12.27 -12.49 1.81
CA ALA A 10 -13.08 -13.71 1.84
C ALA A 10 -13.29 -14.35 0.46
N LYS A 11 -13.29 -13.55 -0.62
CA LYS A 11 -13.36 -14.06 -2.01
C LYS A 11 -12.17 -14.95 -2.37
N TRP A 12 -11.07 -14.83 -1.64
CA TRP A 12 -9.83 -15.59 -1.82
C TRP A 12 -9.59 -16.62 -0.71
N GLY A 13 -10.61 -16.93 0.10
CA GLY A 13 -10.49 -17.86 1.23
C GLY A 13 -9.67 -17.31 2.41
N LEU A 14 -9.39 -16.00 2.41
CA LEU A 14 -8.68 -15.31 3.47
C LEU A 14 -9.67 -14.71 4.47
N GLY A 15 -9.24 -14.52 5.72
CA GLY A 15 -10.10 -14.08 6.81
C GLY A 15 -9.43 -13.13 7.79
N LYS A 16 -9.99 -13.03 8.99
CA LYS A 16 -9.55 -12.07 10.03
C LYS A 16 -8.08 -12.22 10.42
N ARG A 17 -7.52 -13.43 10.35
CA ARG A 17 -6.11 -13.72 10.67
C ARG A 17 -5.15 -13.17 9.61
N ASP A 18 -5.63 -13.00 8.39
CA ASP A 18 -4.86 -12.56 7.23
C ASP A 18 -4.95 -11.03 7.05
N LEU A 19 -5.78 -10.36 7.85
CA LEU A 19 -5.90 -8.92 7.87
C LEU A 19 -4.78 -8.29 8.70
N VAL A 20 -3.79 -7.74 8.01
CA VAL A 20 -2.63 -7.04 8.57
C VAL A 20 -2.83 -5.50 8.55
N PRO A 21 -1.98 -4.72 9.23
CA PRO A 21 -1.98 -3.26 9.07
C PRO A 21 -1.84 -2.87 7.60
N ASN A 22 -2.75 -2.03 7.12
CA ASN A 22 -2.77 -1.61 5.73
C ASN A 22 -1.90 -0.36 5.51
N LEU A 23 -1.48 -0.16 4.26
CA LEU A 23 -0.91 1.10 3.81
C LEU A 23 -2.05 2.08 3.50
N ASN A 24 -2.02 3.27 4.11
CA ASN A 24 -2.97 4.35 3.81
C ASN A 24 -2.36 5.29 2.78
N LEU A 25 -2.72 5.11 1.52
CA LEU A 25 -2.26 5.94 0.41
C LEU A 25 -3.12 7.21 0.32
N PHE A 26 -2.49 8.34 -0.01
CA PHE A 26 -3.14 9.66 -0.18
C PHE A 26 -3.79 10.25 1.10
N SER A 27 -3.91 9.47 2.18
CA SER A 27 -4.39 9.90 3.49
C SER A 27 -3.23 9.95 4.47
N LYS A 28 -2.83 11.14 4.90
CA LYS A 28 -1.71 11.31 5.84
C LYS A 28 -2.21 11.56 7.25
N ALA A 29 -1.71 10.75 8.17
CA ALA A 29 -1.77 11.01 9.60
C ALA A 29 -0.34 11.09 10.15
N VAL A 30 -0.12 12.00 11.10
CA VAL A 30 1.18 12.18 11.76
C VAL A 30 1.02 12.02 13.26
N ALA A 31 1.98 11.37 13.90
CA ALA A 31 2.08 11.32 15.35
C ALA A 31 2.85 12.56 15.85
N ASP A 32 2.36 13.17 16.93
CA ASP A 32 3.14 14.14 17.72
C ASP A 32 4.08 13.42 18.70
N ASP A 33 4.85 14.20 19.48
CA ASP A 33 5.81 13.68 20.46
C ASP A 33 5.14 12.89 21.60
N ASP A 34 3.84 13.11 21.84
CA ASP A 34 3.02 12.36 22.79
C ASP A 34 2.37 11.10 22.16
N GLY A 35 2.61 10.86 20.87
CA GLY A 35 2.03 9.75 20.10
C GLY A 35 0.58 9.96 19.65
N ARG A 36 0.03 11.17 19.78
CA ARG A 36 -1.32 11.48 19.29
C ARG A 36 -1.30 11.63 17.78
N LEU A 37 -2.24 10.98 17.12
CA LEU A 37 -2.39 11.04 15.67
C LEU A 37 -3.27 12.22 15.26
N SER A 38 -2.80 13.03 14.32
CA SER A 38 -3.56 14.06 13.65
C SER A 38 -3.57 13.83 12.14
N PHE A 39 -4.74 14.01 11.52
CA PHE A 39 -4.86 13.99 10.06
C PHE A 39 -4.28 15.27 9.47
N VAL A 40 -3.63 15.16 8.32
CA VAL A 40 -3.07 16.29 7.58
C VAL A 40 -3.98 16.58 6.38
N PRO A 41 -4.81 17.64 6.44
CA PRO A 41 -5.65 18.04 5.31
C PRO A 41 -4.83 18.40 4.08
N ASP A 42 -5.45 18.30 2.90
CA ASP A 42 -4.88 18.70 1.61
C ASP A 42 -3.52 18.06 1.26
N HIS A 43 -3.15 16.95 1.91
CA HIS A 43 -1.88 16.28 1.66
C HIS A 43 -1.79 15.64 0.27
N SER A 44 -2.93 15.23 -0.30
CA SER A 44 -3.01 14.62 -1.62
C SER A 44 -3.59 15.59 -2.64
N PRO A 45 -2.75 16.36 -3.35
CA PRO A 45 -3.23 17.24 -4.41
C PRO A 45 -3.80 16.43 -5.59
N LEU A 46 -4.62 17.10 -6.41
CA LEU A 46 -5.11 16.53 -7.65
C LEU A 46 -3.95 16.14 -8.57
N GLY A 47 -3.99 14.93 -9.11
CA GLY A 47 -2.92 14.40 -9.98
C GLY A 47 -1.77 13.74 -9.22
N GLY A 48 -1.81 13.70 -7.88
CA GLY A 48 -0.92 12.84 -7.11
C GLY A 48 -1.07 11.38 -7.52
N LEU A 49 0.06 10.71 -7.74
CA LEU A 49 0.11 9.31 -8.15
C LEU A 49 1.21 8.58 -7.39
N ILE A 50 1.09 7.26 -7.34
CA ILE A 50 2.15 6.35 -6.94
C ILE A 50 2.21 5.22 -7.97
N ASP A 51 3.41 4.70 -8.20
CA ASP A 51 3.60 3.46 -8.94
C ASP A 51 4.17 2.40 -8.00
N LEU A 52 3.57 1.21 -8.05
CA LEU A 52 4.00 0.05 -7.26
C LEU A 52 4.44 -1.05 -8.21
N ARG A 53 5.70 -1.49 -8.07
CA ARG A 53 6.20 -2.69 -8.75
C ARG A 53 6.09 -3.90 -7.84
N LEU A 54 5.50 -4.96 -8.35
CA LEU A 54 5.29 -6.21 -7.63
C LEU A 54 6.34 -7.22 -8.10
N GLU A 55 7.32 -7.52 -7.24
CA GLU A 55 8.43 -8.43 -7.54
C GLU A 55 8.05 -9.93 -7.42
N MET A 56 6.80 -10.21 -7.02
CA MET A 56 6.26 -11.56 -6.90
C MET A 56 4.75 -11.59 -7.12
N ASP A 57 4.18 -12.77 -7.36
CA ASP A 57 2.73 -12.99 -7.45
C ASP A 57 2.05 -12.41 -6.20
N THR A 58 1.25 -11.36 -6.38
CA THR A 58 0.70 -10.57 -5.27
C THR A 58 -0.80 -10.33 -5.44
N LEU A 59 -1.56 -10.62 -4.40
CA LEU A 59 -2.96 -10.22 -4.29
C LEU A 59 -3.04 -8.82 -3.67
N VAL A 60 -3.55 -7.84 -4.42
CA VAL A 60 -3.75 -6.47 -3.94
C VAL A 60 -5.22 -6.23 -3.65
N VAL A 61 -5.53 -5.76 -2.44
CA VAL A 61 -6.88 -5.35 -2.04
C VAL A 61 -6.87 -3.87 -1.71
N LEU A 62 -7.73 -3.09 -2.38
CA LEU A 62 -7.81 -1.64 -2.24
C LEU A 62 -9.17 -1.22 -1.70
N ASN A 63 -9.18 -0.12 -0.95
CA ASN A 63 -10.38 0.52 -0.48
C ASN A 63 -10.20 2.04 -0.48
N THR A 64 -11.20 2.78 -0.97
CA THR A 64 -11.22 4.25 -1.06
C THR A 64 -12.04 4.92 0.04
N CYS A 65 -12.41 4.20 1.10
CA CYS A 65 -13.07 4.79 2.27
C CYS A 65 -12.36 6.05 2.78
N GLN A 66 -13.14 7.05 3.21
CA GLN A 66 -12.63 8.20 3.95
C GLN A 66 -11.86 7.73 5.20
N HIS A 67 -10.73 8.39 5.48
CA HIS A 67 -9.88 8.04 6.61
C HIS A 67 -10.60 8.37 7.94
N PRO A 68 -10.53 7.52 8.98
CA PRO A 68 -11.26 7.76 10.24
C PRO A 68 -10.87 9.05 10.99
N LEU A 69 -9.66 9.57 10.74
CA LEU A 69 -9.17 10.83 11.32
C LEU A 69 -9.44 12.06 10.44
N ASP A 70 -10.00 11.88 9.24
CA ASP A 70 -10.37 12.99 8.37
C ASP A 70 -11.45 13.84 9.07
N PRO A 71 -11.23 15.15 9.29
CA PRO A 71 -12.16 16.00 10.03
C PRO A 71 -13.44 16.32 9.25
N ASP A 72 -13.54 16.00 7.96
CA ASP A 72 -14.72 16.31 7.18
C ASP A 72 -15.94 15.50 7.65
N PRO A 73 -17.02 16.17 8.11
CA PRO A 73 -18.20 15.51 8.66
C PRO A 73 -19.06 14.82 7.59
N GLN A 74 -18.87 15.16 6.31
CA GLN A 74 -19.59 14.50 5.21
C GLN A 74 -18.76 13.33 4.68
N TYR A 75 -19.43 12.20 4.44
CA TYR A 75 -18.78 11.06 3.81
C TYR A 75 -18.73 11.24 2.29
N HIS A 76 -17.58 11.70 1.77
CA HIS A 76 -17.35 11.85 0.33
C HIS A 76 -16.00 11.25 -0.11
N PRO A 77 -15.89 9.91 -0.20
CA PRO A 77 -14.68 9.27 -0.69
C PRO A 77 -14.33 9.73 -2.10
N ARG A 78 -13.06 10.06 -2.32
CA ARG A 78 -12.56 10.54 -3.62
C ARG A 78 -12.34 9.38 -4.59
N ARG A 79 -12.46 9.66 -5.88
CA ARG A 79 -12.18 8.68 -6.94
C ARG A 79 -10.67 8.50 -7.11
N VAL A 80 -10.24 7.25 -7.24
CA VAL A 80 -8.86 6.88 -7.54
C VAL A 80 -8.86 6.12 -8.86
N LYS A 81 -7.93 6.47 -9.76
CA LYS A 81 -7.68 5.71 -10.99
C LYS A 81 -6.67 4.61 -10.69
N LEU A 82 -7.00 3.37 -11.05
CA LEU A 82 -6.09 2.23 -10.97
C LEU A 82 -5.69 1.82 -12.38
N GLU A 83 -4.39 1.65 -12.60
CA GLU A 83 -3.83 1.13 -13.84
C GLU A 83 -2.90 -0.04 -13.50
N VAL A 84 -2.98 -1.10 -14.29
CA VAL A 84 -2.13 -2.28 -14.16
C VAL A 84 -1.47 -2.50 -15.51
N PHE A 85 -0.14 -2.53 -15.51
CA PHE A 85 0.66 -2.64 -16.71
C PHE A 85 1.96 -3.38 -16.39
N GLU A 86 2.63 -3.84 -17.44
CA GLU A 86 3.93 -4.49 -17.31
C GLU A 86 4.97 -3.47 -16.84
N ALA A 87 5.67 -3.81 -15.74
CA ALA A 87 6.69 -2.95 -15.20
C ALA A 87 7.91 -2.89 -16.13
N GLN A 88 8.60 -1.75 -16.13
CA GLN A 88 9.87 -1.65 -16.83
C GLN A 88 10.91 -2.60 -16.21
N PRO A 89 11.85 -3.15 -17.01
CA PRO A 89 12.95 -3.94 -16.50
C PRO A 89 13.72 -3.19 -15.41
N VAL A 90 14.16 -3.92 -14.38
CA VAL A 90 14.94 -3.36 -13.27
C VAL A 90 16.27 -2.79 -13.79
N ALA A 91 16.51 -1.51 -13.51
CA ALA A 91 17.76 -0.84 -13.85
C ALA A 91 18.84 -1.13 -12.80
N ALA A 92 20.11 -0.98 -13.17
CA ALA A 92 21.24 -1.23 -12.26
C ALA A 92 21.30 -0.25 -11.07
N ASP A 93 20.68 0.93 -11.20
CA ASP A 93 20.61 1.99 -10.19
C ASP A 93 19.21 2.15 -9.58
N ASP A 94 18.40 1.10 -9.67
CA ASP A 94 17.00 1.13 -9.26
C ASP A 94 16.82 1.45 -7.76
N PRO A 95 16.12 2.55 -7.40
CA PRO A 95 15.97 2.99 -6.02
C PRO A 95 15.18 1.99 -5.16
N CYS A 96 14.33 1.14 -5.76
CA CYS A 96 13.61 0.09 -5.04
C CYS A 96 14.56 -0.99 -4.49
N TYR A 97 15.81 -1.06 -4.97
CA TYR A 97 16.87 -1.95 -4.47
C TYR A 97 17.93 -1.22 -3.66
N HIS A 98 18.23 0.03 -4.03
CA HIS A 98 19.41 0.74 -3.52
C HIS A 98 19.13 1.84 -2.48
N SER A 99 17.86 2.19 -2.23
CA SER A 99 17.54 3.28 -1.30
C SER A 99 17.90 2.98 0.17
N ARG A 100 17.77 1.72 0.61
CA ARG A 100 18.16 1.26 1.96
C ARG A 100 18.70 -0.17 1.94
N PRO A 101 19.52 -0.58 2.94
CA PRO A 101 19.97 -1.98 3.05
C PRO A 101 18.82 -3.00 3.13
N GLU A 102 17.68 -2.61 3.70
CA GLU A 102 16.46 -3.42 3.77
C GLU A 102 15.94 -3.82 2.39
N ASN A 103 16.03 -2.90 1.42
CA ASN A 103 15.60 -3.12 0.04
C ASN A 103 16.43 -4.22 -0.63
N LEU A 104 17.75 -4.17 -0.48
CA LEU A 104 18.65 -5.19 -1.01
C LEU A 104 18.36 -6.56 -0.38
N ARG A 105 18.16 -6.62 0.94
CA ARG A 105 17.79 -7.88 1.61
C ARG A 105 16.45 -8.44 1.12
N ALA A 106 15.46 -7.58 0.88
CA ALA A 106 14.17 -8.00 0.31
C ALA A 106 14.34 -8.59 -1.10
N ALA A 107 15.20 -7.98 -1.92
CA ALA A 107 15.55 -8.49 -3.24
C ALA A 107 16.22 -9.86 -3.20
N GLU A 108 17.21 -10.04 -2.32
CA GLU A 108 17.90 -11.32 -2.10
C GLU A 108 16.91 -12.40 -1.63
N ASN A 109 15.98 -12.05 -0.75
CA ASN A 109 14.92 -12.95 -0.28
C ASN A 109 13.99 -13.38 -1.42
N ASN A 110 13.57 -12.44 -2.28
CA ASN A 110 12.73 -12.75 -3.43
C ASN A 110 13.47 -13.65 -4.44
N ALA A 111 14.73 -13.35 -4.74
CA ALA A 111 15.56 -14.18 -5.60
C ALA A 111 15.69 -15.61 -5.05
N SER A 112 15.92 -15.74 -3.74
CA SER A 112 15.98 -17.03 -3.04
C SER A 112 14.65 -17.78 -3.12
N TYR A 113 13.53 -17.09 -2.89
CA TYR A 113 12.19 -17.66 -3.01
C TYR A 113 11.95 -18.25 -4.40
N HIS A 114 12.32 -17.53 -5.46
CA HIS A 114 12.14 -18.01 -6.84
C HIS A 114 13.08 -19.17 -7.19
N ALA A 115 14.32 -19.16 -6.70
CA ALA A 115 15.26 -20.25 -6.92
C ALA A 115 14.83 -21.57 -6.24
N LEU A 116 14.15 -21.47 -5.09
CA LEU A 116 13.68 -22.60 -4.30
C LEU A 116 12.27 -23.09 -4.69
N ARG A 117 11.57 -22.41 -5.60
CA ARG A 117 10.18 -22.74 -5.99
C ARG A 117 10.08 -23.98 -6.93
N PHE A 118 11.13 -24.81 -6.98
CA PHE A 118 11.22 -26.04 -7.77
C PHE A 118 11.60 -27.24 -6.89
#